data_AF-A0A962AWM6-F1
#
_entry.id   AF-A0A962AWM6-F1
#
_cell.length_a   1.000
_cell.length_b   1.000
_cell.length_c   1.000
_cell.angle_alpha   90.00
_cell.angle_beta   90.00
_cell.angle_gamma   90.00
#
_symmetry.space_group_name_H-M   'P 1'
#
loop_
_entity.id
_entity.type
_entity.pdbx_description
1 polymer ?
#
loop_
_entity_poly.entity_id
_entity_poly.type
_entity_poly.pdbx_seq_one_letter_code
_entity_poly.pdbx_strand_id
1 'polypeptide(L)'
;IFEIGPERGISYERCAQLMRDYINPSLDTTISVSGQIIRLFAENPDQWALVRARPELIPNAVEEAVRIAAPVRGWTRFVTEDSEISGQPVPKGARVLVMFASACRDPAKYADPTRFDVTRDVHDHVGFGQGVHMCMGMHLARLEIVSLLRALRRRVERFELTAEPQVALNNSIRGYASMPVRVHLAAQPMADSAAEDAEAPWLDAVVSKRRDAATGIVELEVRSPSEAPLPAFEAGAHIDVYVRSGLIRQYSLTGDPKDNSRYRLGVLLDPNSRGGSSAVHADFQTGRPIRIGKPRNNFPLDQTAAHTILLAGGIGITPMLAMAYALEAQGASWEMHYCGRTEDRMAFREELARFSGKVRFHVDVGAQEQKFDAPAVLARPVADRHLYVCGPNGFMDFVVTSAQKAGWSDACIHLERFGAEVNTEGAPFTVTAARSGKSFEVRPGETIAQKLAENGVETRVSCQSGVCGTCLTPVVAGMPDHRDLVQTDIEKAANARIAICCSRSRTKTLVLDI
;
A
#
# COMPACT_ATOMS: atom_id res chain seq x y z
N ILE A 1 -22.01 17.26 -8.22
CA ILE A 1 -23.10 16.35 -8.67
C ILE A 1 -24.10 17.06 -9.58
N PHE A 2 -24.53 18.29 -9.27
CA PHE A 2 -25.48 19.04 -10.10
C PHE A 2 -24.93 19.50 -11.47
N GLU A 3 -23.61 19.61 -11.62
CA GLU A 3 -22.96 19.91 -12.90
C GLU A 3 -22.83 18.64 -13.78
N ILE A 4 -22.17 17.60 -13.26
CA ILE A 4 -21.86 16.36 -13.99
C ILE A 4 -23.08 15.44 -14.14
N GLY A 5 -24.04 15.47 -13.22
CA GLY A 5 -25.20 14.58 -13.21
C GLY A 5 -26.08 14.73 -14.46
N PRO A 6 -26.53 15.95 -14.80
CA PRO A 6 -27.26 16.22 -16.04
C PRO A 6 -26.51 15.81 -17.30
N GLU A 7 -25.20 16.04 -17.36
CA GLU A 7 -24.35 15.59 -18.50
C GLU A 7 -24.36 14.07 -18.68
N ARG A 8 -24.65 13.32 -17.61
CA ARG A 8 -24.77 11.84 -17.62
C ARG A 8 -26.22 11.35 -17.60
N GLY A 9 -27.18 12.22 -17.91
CA GLY A 9 -28.60 11.86 -18.00
C GLY A 9 -29.31 11.68 -16.64
N ILE A 10 -28.70 12.15 -15.54
CA ILE A 10 -29.33 12.12 -14.22
C ILE A 10 -30.11 13.44 -14.04
N SER A 11 -31.43 13.34 -13.80
CA SER A 11 -32.25 14.53 -13.59
C SER A 11 -31.77 15.36 -12.39
N TYR A 12 -32.03 16.66 -12.43
CA TYR A 12 -31.68 17.56 -11.33
C TYR A 12 -32.32 17.11 -10.00
N GLU A 13 -33.58 16.66 -10.03
CA GLU A 13 -34.30 16.13 -8.86
C GLU A 13 -33.60 14.88 -8.31
N ARG A 14 -33.13 13.99 -9.19
CA ARG A 14 -32.39 12.80 -8.80
C ARG A 14 -31.03 13.16 -8.20
N CYS A 15 -30.34 14.19 -8.72
CA CYS A 15 -29.12 14.72 -8.13
C CYS A 15 -29.37 15.26 -6.71
N ALA A 16 -30.46 16.01 -6.51
CA ALA A 16 -30.84 16.51 -5.19
C ALA A 16 -31.17 15.37 -4.21
N GLN A 17 -31.85 14.33 -4.68
CA GLN A 17 -32.13 13.14 -3.88
C GLN A 17 -30.84 12.42 -3.47
N LEU A 18 -29.93 12.16 -4.42
CA LEU A 18 -28.63 11.53 -4.14
C LEU A 18 -27.80 12.33 -3.14
N MET A 19 -27.84 13.66 -3.22
CA MET A 19 -27.16 14.53 -2.27
C MET A 19 -27.73 14.38 -0.85
N ARG A 20 -29.06 14.35 -0.69
CA ARG A 20 -29.71 14.08 0.61
C ARG A 20 -29.41 12.68 1.12
N ASP A 21 -29.45 11.68 0.24
CA ASP A 21 -29.16 10.28 0.57
C ASP A 21 -27.69 10.07 0.95
N TYR A 22 -26.80 11.01 0.60
CA TYR A 22 -25.40 11.02 1.03
C TYR A 22 -25.21 11.77 2.36
N ILE A 23 -25.78 12.98 2.48
CA ILE A 23 -25.57 13.87 3.64
C ILE A 23 -26.30 13.37 4.90
N ASN A 24 -27.57 12.96 4.78
CA ASN A 24 -28.36 12.57 5.95
C ASN A 24 -27.76 11.39 6.72
N PRO A 25 -27.37 10.27 6.08
CA PRO A 25 -26.79 9.14 6.82
C PRO A 25 -25.36 9.40 7.32
N SER A 26 -24.65 10.43 6.81
CA SER A 26 -23.27 10.73 7.20
C SER A 26 -23.14 11.49 8.53
N LEU A 27 -24.26 11.95 9.10
CA LEU A 27 -24.26 12.74 10.34
C LEU A 27 -24.64 11.88 11.55
N ASP A 28 -25.90 11.45 11.61
CA ASP A 28 -26.49 10.84 12.81
C ASP A 28 -25.77 9.55 13.23
N THR A 29 -25.32 8.74 12.27
CA THR A 29 -24.67 7.46 12.56
C THR A 29 -23.29 7.65 13.18
N THR A 30 -22.50 8.62 12.69
CA THR A 30 -21.19 8.99 13.26
C THR A 30 -21.35 9.64 14.64
N ILE A 31 -22.32 10.54 14.80
CA ILE A 31 -22.63 11.16 16.10
C ILE A 31 -23.01 10.07 17.12
N SER A 32 -23.87 9.14 16.70
CA SER A 32 -24.35 8.04 17.52
C SER A 32 -23.21 7.14 17.98
N VAL A 33 -22.31 6.71 17.10
CA VAL A 33 -21.18 5.86 17.50
C VAL A 33 -20.18 6.62 18.38
N SER A 34 -19.94 7.90 18.10
CA SER A 34 -19.06 8.73 18.93
C SER A 34 -19.59 8.82 20.36
N GLY A 35 -20.90 9.01 20.53
CA GLY A 35 -21.55 8.95 21.84
C GLY A 35 -21.43 7.58 22.51
N GLN A 36 -21.60 6.49 21.76
CA GLN A 36 -21.41 5.14 22.29
C GLN A 36 -19.98 4.88 22.75
N ILE A 37 -18.98 5.35 22.01
CA ILE A 37 -17.56 5.23 22.37
C ILE A 37 -17.26 5.92 23.70
N ILE A 38 -17.76 7.14 23.89
CA ILE A 38 -17.59 7.86 25.16
C ILE A 38 -18.25 7.09 26.32
N ARG A 39 -19.46 6.56 26.12
CA ARG A 39 -20.12 5.72 27.13
C ARG A 39 -19.31 4.46 27.44
N LEU A 40 -18.86 3.75 26.42
CA LEU A 40 -18.10 2.49 26.56
C LEU A 40 -16.79 2.72 27.31
N PHE A 41 -16.05 3.79 27.01
CA PHE A 41 -14.83 4.13 27.74
C PHE A 41 -15.09 4.65 29.15
N ALA A 42 -16.23 5.30 29.41
CA ALA A 42 -16.62 5.69 30.77
C ALA A 42 -16.98 4.48 31.65
N GLU A 43 -17.64 3.47 31.07
CA GLU A 43 -18.00 2.22 31.75
C GLU A 43 -16.83 1.23 31.88
N ASN A 44 -15.84 1.33 30.99
CA ASN A 44 -14.66 0.45 30.93
C ASN A 44 -13.36 1.30 31.00
N PRO A 45 -13.06 1.89 32.16
CA PRO A 45 -11.93 2.82 32.31
C PRO A 45 -10.57 2.14 32.09
N ASP A 46 -10.46 0.83 32.32
CA ASP A 46 -9.28 0.02 32.01
C ASP A 46 -9.00 -0.03 30.50
N GLN A 47 -10.04 -0.17 29.67
CA GLN A 47 -9.92 -0.15 28.21
C GLN A 47 -9.50 1.24 27.70
N TRP A 48 -10.02 2.31 28.31
CA TRP A 48 -9.57 3.67 28.00
C TRP A 48 -8.11 3.89 28.38
N ALA A 49 -7.71 3.46 29.59
CA ALA A 49 -6.32 3.53 30.03
C ALA A 49 -5.39 2.75 29.08
N LEU A 50 -5.83 1.57 28.60
CA LEU A 50 -5.08 0.77 27.63
C LEU A 50 -4.91 1.50 26.29
N VAL A 51 -5.98 2.05 25.71
CA VAL A 51 -5.90 2.85 24.46
C VAL A 51 -5.06 4.11 24.65
N ARG A 52 -5.11 4.73 25.83
CA ARG A 52 -4.22 5.85 26.17
C ARG A 52 -2.76 5.43 26.24
N ALA A 53 -2.44 4.27 26.80
CA ALA A 53 -1.07 3.76 26.81
C ALA A 53 -0.61 3.27 25.43
N ARG A 54 -1.52 2.72 24.62
CA ARG A 54 -1.26 2.03 23.35
C ARG A 54 -2.09 2.63 22.20
N PRO A 55 -1.64 3.75 21.60
CA PRO A 55 -2.39 4.47 20.58
C PRO A 55 -2.61 3.68 19.29
N GLU A 56 -1.80 2.65 19.02
CA GLU A 56 -1.98 1.73 17.89
C GLU A 56 -3.29 0.93 17.98
N LEU A 57 -3.89 0.84 19.18
CA LEU A 57 -5.18 0.19 19.39
C LEU A 57 -6.37 1.09 19.02
N ILE A 58 -6.16 2.39 18.77
CA ILE A 58 -7.26 3.33 18.49
C ILE A 58 -8.12 2.89 17.30
N PRO A 59 -7.55 2.50 16.12
CA PRO A 59 -8.37 2.03 15.00
C PRO A 59 -9.24 0.82 15.36
N ASN A 60 -8.66 -0.18 16.04
CA ASN A 60 -9.41 -1.37 16.44
C ASN A 60 -10.46 -1.08 17.53
N ALA A 61 -10.18 -0.13 18.43
CA ALA A 61 -11.16 0.32 19.42
C ALA A 61 -12.41 0.95 18.78
N VAL A 62 -12.24 1.64 17.65
CA VAL A 62 -13.37 2.16 16.85
C VAL A 62 -14.21 1.01 16.30
N GLU A 63 -13.57 0.00 15.69
CA GLU A 63 -14.27 -1.17 15.16
C GLU A 63 -14.98 -1.96 16.29
N GLU A 64 -14.35 -2.15 17.44
CA GLU A 64 -14.96 -2.84 18.58
C GLU A 64 -16.18 -2.07 19.12
N ALA A 65 -16.11 -0.74 19.16
CA ALA A 65 -17.24 0.09 19.55
C ALA A 65 -18.38 0.02 18.53
N VAL A 66 -18.08 -0.01 17.23
CA VAL A 66 -19.07 -0.22 16.17
C VAL A 66 -19.69 -1.62 16.26
N ARG A 67 -18.91 -2.65 16.58
CA ARG A 67 -19.42 -4.01 16.81
C ARG A 67 -20.39 -4.02 17.98
N ILE A 68 -19.95 -3.58 19.15
CA ILE A 68 -20.77 -3.62 20.37
C ILE A 68 -21.93 -2.67 20.31
N ALA A 69 -21.80 -1.52 19.66
CA ALA A 69 -22.81 -0.49 19.64
C ALA A 69 -23.15 -0.06 18.22
N ALA A 70 -23.41 -1.06 17.35
CA ALA A 70 -23.81 -0.88 15.96
C ALA A 70 -24.82 0.26 15.83
N PRO A 71 -24.43 1.39 15.19
CA PRO A 71 -25.26 2.58 15.14
C PRO A 71 -26.59 2.30 14.46
N VAL A 72 -26.56 1.52 13.39
CA VAL A 72 -27.75 0.95 12.76
C VAL A 72 -27.99 -0.44 13.35
N ARG A 73 -29.09 -0.61 14.08
CA ARG A 73 -29.39 -1.85 14.81
C ARG A 73 -29.82 -3.00 13.90
N GLY A 74 -30.49 -2.66 12.81
CA GLY A 74 -30.94 -3.62 11.82
C GLY A 74 -31.48 -2.94 10.58
N TRP A 75 -31.55 -3.71 9.50
CA TRP A 75 -32.11 -3.27 8.23
C TRP A 75 -32.92 -4.37 7.60
N THR A 76 -33.94 -4.00 6.82
CA THR A 76 -34.79 -5.00 6.17
C THR A 76 -34.24 -5.44 4.82
N ARG A 77 -34.58 -6.65 4.40
CA ARG A 77 -34.43 -7.17 3.03
C ARG A 77 -35.80 -7.65 2.52
N PHE A 78 -35.98 -7.56 1.21
CA PHE A 78 -37.17 -8.06 0.53
C PHE A 78 -36.83 -9.40 -0.13
N VAL A 79 -37.67 -10.40 0.09
CA VAL A 79 -37.44 -11.77 -0.37
C VAL A 79 -37.97 -11.91 -1.80
N THR A 80 -37.08 -12.17 -2.75
CA THR A 80 -37.40 -12.16 -4.19
C THR A 80 -37.96 -13.48 -4.71
N GLU A 81 -37.70 -14.58 -4.00
CA GLU A 81 -38.12 -15.94 -4.29
C GLU A 81 -38.30 -16.74 -3.00
N ASP A 82 -39.10 -17.80 -3.02
CA ASP A 82 -39.28 -18.67 -1.86
C ASP A 82 -37.90 -19.21 -1.44
N SER A 83 -37.54 -18.97 -0.18
CA SER A 83 -36.19 -19.20 0.34
C SER A 83 -36.26 -19.88 1.71
N GLU A 84 -35.09 -20.26 2.24
CA GLU A 84 -34.96 -20.78 3.60
C GLU A 84 -33.82 -20.04 4.32
N ILE A 85 -34.03 -19.68 5.60
CA ILE A 85 -33.02 -19.09 6.47
C ILE A 85 -32.95 -19.91 7.75
N SER A 86 -31.80 -20.53 8.02
CA SER A 86 -31.58 -21.34 9.23
C SER A 86 -32.65 -22.43 9.45
N GLY A 87 -33.03 -23.16 8.39
CA GLY A 87 -34.08 -24.19 8.49
C GLY A 87 -35.51 -23.66 8.45
N GLN A 88 -35.72 -22.35 8.38
CA GLN A 88 -37.06 -21.74 8.38
C GLN A 88 -37.46 -21.26 6.98
N PRO A 89 -38.60 -21.71 6.44
CA PRO A 89 -39.08 -21.26 5.13
C PRO A 89 -39.48 -19.78 5.20
N VAL A 90 -39.04 -19.01 4.21
CA VAL A 90 -39.34 -17.59 4.07
C VAL A 90 -39.93 -17.37 2.66
N PRO A 91 -41.23 -17.08 2.56
CA PRO A 91 -41.89 -16.99 1.26
C PRO A 91 -41.47 -15.74 0.49
N LYS A 92 -41.52 -15.83 -0.84
CA LYS A 92 -41.41 -14.71 -1.77
C LYS A 92 -42.36 -13.59 -1.35
N GLY A 93 -41.85 -12.36 -1.39
CA GLY A 93 -42.60 -11.17 -1.01
C GLY A 93 -42.55 -10.82 0.48
N ALA A 94 -42.00 -11.70 1.33
CA ALA A 94 -41.78 -11.38 2.73
C ALA A 94 -40.72 -10.28 2.91
N ARG A 95 -40.78 -9.58 4.06
CA ARG A 95 -39.70 -8.70 4.53
C ARG A 95 -39.02 -9.33 5.72
N VAL A 96 -37.70 -9.48 5.63
CA VAL A 96 -36.86 -10.00 6.72
C VAL A 96 -36.09 -8.85 7.35
N LEU A 97 -36.12 -8.74 8.68
CA LEU A 97 -35.29 -7.80 9.42
C LEU A 97 -33.97 -8.46 9.81
N VAL A 98 -32.86 -7.95 9.28
CA VAL A 98 -31.51 -8.40 9.63
C VAL A 98 -31.01 -7.55 10.79
N MET A 99 -30.82 -8.17 11.96
CA MET A 99 -30.44 -7.49 13.19
C MET A 99 -28.92 -7.45 13.37
N PHE A 100 -28.25 -6.45 12.78
CA PHE A 100 -26.79 -6.25 12.93
C PHE A 100 -26.35 -6.17 14.38
N ALA A 101 -27.11 -5.48 15.24
CA ALA A 101 -26.80 -5.37 16.66
C ALA A 101 -26.83 -6.74 17.39
N SER A 102 -27.58 -7.71 16.87
CA SER A 102 -27.58 -9.09 17.37
C SER A 102 -26.40 -9.86 16.81
N ALA A 103 -26.18 -9.81 15.48
CA ALA A 103 -25.09 -10.52 14.81
C ALA A 103 -23.71 -10.09 15.33
N CYS A 104 -23.50 -8.80 15.56
CA CYS A 104 -22.26 -8.29 16.14
C CYS A 104 -22.01 -8.75 17.59
N ARG A 105 -23.01 -9.33 18.26
CA ARG A 105 -22.90 -9.89 19.62
C ARG A 105 -23.27 -11.38 19.65
N ASP A 106 -23.15 -12.06 18.53
CA ASP A 106 -23.43 -13.48 18.44
C ASP A 106 -22.33 -14.30 19.15
N PRO A 107 -22.65 -15.07 20.20
CA PRO A 107 -21.67 -15.90 20.89
C PRO A 107 -21.10 -17.04 20.02
N ALA A 108 -21.78 -17.42 18.93
CA ALA A 108 -21.24 -18.38 17.97
C ALA A 108 -20.04 -17.82 17.19
N LYS A 109 -19.89 -16.48 17.13
CA LYS A 109 -18.80 -15.80 16.44
C LYS A 109 -17.80 -15.14 17.40
N TYR A 110 -18.28 -14.51 18.46
CA TYR A 110 -17.45 -13.74 19.40
C TYR A 110 -17.59 -14.31 20.82
N ALA A 111 -16.49 -14.80 21.39
CA ALA A 111 -16.46 -15.19 22.82
C ALA A 111 -16.67 -13.96 23.72
N ASP A 112 -17.45 -14.09 24.80
CA ASP A 112 -17.87 -12.96 25.66
C ASP A 112 -18.38 -11.75 24.86
N PRO A 113 -19.43 -11.91 24.04
CA PRO A 113 -19.75 -10.99 22.96
C PRO A 113 -20.20 -9.60 23.42
N THR A 114 -20.59 -9.45 24.69
CA THR A 114 -21.04 -8.19 25.30
C THR A 114 -19.91 -7.41 25.96
N ARG A 115 -18.75 -8.03 26.21
CA ARG A 115 -17.59 -7.37 26.82
C ARG A 115 -16.90 -6.49 25.79
N PHE A 116 -16.70 -5.22 26.15
CA PHE A 116 -15.89 -4.27 25.37
C PHE A 116 -14.41 -4.56 25.56
N ASP A 117 -13.76 -5.01 24.48
CA ASP A 117 -12.35 -5.37 24.47
C ASP A 117 -11.67 -4.79 23.22
N VAL A 118 -10.87 -3.73 23.42
CA VAL A 118 -10.20 -3.01 22.33
C VAL A 118 -9.10 -3.81 21.64
N THR A 119 -8.73 -4.97 22.18
CA THR A 119 -7.71 -5.87 21.62
C THR A 119 -8.31 -7.02 20.82
N ARG A 120 -9.64 -7.19 20.88
CA ARG A 120 -10.35 -8.24 20.14
C ARG A 120 -10.20 -8.03 18.64
N ASP A 121 -9.90 -9.09 17.90
CA ASP A 121 -9.96 -9.05 16.45
C ASP A 121 -11.43 -8.96 15.98
N VAL A 122 -11.79 -7.83 15.38
CA VAL A 122 -13.17 -7.49 15.01
C VAL A 122 -13.31 -6.89 13.61
N HIS A 123 -12.29 -7.07 12.77
CA HIS A 123 -12.27 -6.54 11.40
C HIS A 123 -13.42 -7.04 10.51
N ASP A 124 -14.09 -8.12 10.90
CA ASP A 124 -15.16 -8.78 10.15
C ASP A 124 -16.58 -8.49 10.69
N HIS A 125 -16.72 -7.55 11.63
CA HIS A 125 -18.02 -7.20 12.17
C HIS A 125 -18.98 -6.65 11.10
N VAL A 126 -20.29 -6.82 11.29
CA VAL A 126 -21.30 -6.37 10.32
C VAL A 126 -21.92 -5.01 10.66
N GLY A 127 -21.33 -4.23 11.58
CA GLY A 127 -21.88 -2.94 12.03
C GLY A 127 -21.95 -1.85 10.94
N PHE A 128 -21.14 -1.95 9.88
CA PHE A 128 -21.22 -1.11 8.68
C PHE A 128 -22.05 -1.75 7.54
N GLY A 129 -22.71 -2.87 7.81
CA GLY A 129 -23.30 -3.73 6.79
C GLY A 129 -22.26 -4.53 6.01
N GLN A 130 -22.73 -5.39 5.11
CA GLN A 130 -21.89 -6.26 4.29
C GLN A 130 -22.44 -6.31 2.85
N GLY A 131 -21.55 -6.50 1.87
CA GLY A 131 -21.90 -6.76 0.46
C GLY A 131 -22.16 -5.50 -0.38
N VAL A 132 -23.08 -5.60 -1.34
CA VAL A 132 -23.33 -4.55 -2.36
C VAL A 132 -23.75 -3.20 -1.79
N HIS A 133 -24.38 -3.19 -0.60
CA HIS A 133 -24.82 -1.99 0.12
C HIS A 133 -24.03 -1.77 1.42
N MET A 134 -22.79 -2.26 1.49
CA MET A 134 -21.87 -1.89 2.58
C MET A 134 -21.74 -0.36 2.65
N CYS A 135 -21.62 0.17 3.87
CA CYS A 135 -21.57 1.62 4.11
C CYS A 135 -20.44 2.28 3.34
N MET A 136 -20.78 3.08 2.33
CA MET A 136 -19.81 3.85 1.54
C MET A 136 -19.08 4.92 2.38
N GLY A 137 -19.72 5.41 3.45
CA GLY A 137 -19.17 6.43 4.35
C GLY A 137 -18.26 5.89 5.45
N MET A 138 -18.07 4.58 5.57
CA MET A 138 -17.34 3.98 6.70
C MET A 138 -15.91 4.50 6.85
N HIS A 139 -15.23 4.80 5.73
CA HIS A 139 -13.84 5.31 5.77
C HIS A 139 -13.77 6.72 6.35
N LEU A 140 -14.76 7.58 6.02
CA LEU A 140 -14.83 8.93 6.59
C LEU A 140 -15.18 8.86 8.08
N ALA A 141 -16.19 8.07 8.45
CA ALA A 141 -16.57 7.89 9.84
C ALA A 141 -15.39 7.38 10.70
N ARG A 142 -14.65 6.37 10.21
CA ARG A 142 -13.42 5.88 10.87
C ARG A 142 -12.39 6.99 11.04
N LEU A 143 -12.11 7.76 9.99
CA LEU A 143 -11.15 8.86 10.05
C LEU A 143 -11.55 9.91 11.09
N GLU A 144 -12.81 10.30 11.12
CA GLU A 144 -13.35 11.29 12.07
C GLU A 144 -13.19 10.81 13.51
N ILE A 145 -13.60 9.58 13.80
CA ILE A 145 -13.59 9.01 15.14
C ILE A 145 -12.17 8.72 15.61
N VAL A 146 -11.30 8.15 14.76
CA VAL A 146 -9.89 7.91 15.09
C VAL A 146 -9.20 9.24 15.41
N SER A 147 -9.47 10.29 14.62
CA SER A 147 -8.92 11.63 14.86
C SER A 147 -9.41 12.20 16.19
N LEU A 148 -10.69 12.04 16.50
CA LEU A 148 -11.29 12.44 17.77
C LEU A 148 -10.63 11.71 18.95
N LEU A 149 -10.46 10.39 18.88
CA LEU A 149 -9.87 9.61 19.97
C LEU A 149 -8.39 9.91 20.17
N ARG A 150 -7.62 10.13 19.09
CA ARG A 150 -6.23 10.60 19.18
C ARG A 150 -6.15 11.95 19.90
N ALA A 151 -7.03 12.89 19.57
CA ALA A 151 -7.08 14.19 20.23
C ALA A 151 -7.50 14.08 21.70
N LEU A 152 -8.51 13.25 22.02
CA LEU A 152 -8.99 13.04 23.39
C LEU A 152 -7.94 12.36 24.27
N ARG A 153 -7.27 11.32 23.77
CA ARG A 153 -6.23 10.57 24.50
C ARG A 153 -5.18 11.48 25.13
N ARG A 154 -4.76 12.51 24.40
CA ARG A 154 -3.72 13.47 24.83
C ARG A 154 -4.12 14.27 26.07
N ARG A 155 -5.41 14.53 26.25
CA ARG A 155 -5.92 15.51 27.23
C ARG A 155 -6.85 14.91 28.26
N VAL A 156 -7.52 13.81 27.96
CA VAL A 156 -8.56 13.23 28.81
C VAL A 156 -7.99 12.04 29.56
N GLU A 157 -7.96 12.16 30.88
CA GLU A 157 -7.53 11.10 31.76
C GLU A 157 -8.58 9.99 31.86
N ARG A 158 -9.83 10.38 32.11
CA ARG A 158 -10.98 9.48 32.22
C ARG A 158 -12.29 10.20 31.91
N PHE A 159 -13.29 9.43 31.53
CA PHE A 159 -14.67 9.87 31.39
C PHE A 159 -15.49 9.40 32.60
N GLU A 160 -16.46 10.19 33.03
CA GLU A 160 -17.39 9.85 34.10
C GLU A 160 -18.81 10.18 33.66
N LEU A 161 -19.69 9.19 33.64
CA LEU A 161 -21.13 9.42 33.44
C LEU A 161 -21.69 10.01 34.73
N THR A 162 -22.22 11.24 34.65
CA THR A 162 -22.78 11.95 35.82
C THR A 162 -24.26 11.67 36.03
N ALA A 163 -24.91 11.08 35.03
CA ALA A 163 -26.28 10.59 35.07
C ALA A 163 -26.44 9.47 34.03
N GLU A 164 -27.54 8.73 34.11
CA GLU A 164 -27.86 7.70 33.14
C GLU A 164 -28.10 8.32 31.73
N PRO A 165 -27.46 7.80 30.67
CA PRO A 165 -27.68 8.31 29.31
C PRO A 165 -29.13 8.14 28.86
N GLN A 166 -29.74 9.20 28.34
CA GLN A 166 -31.09 9.16 27.79
C GLN A 166 -31.06 8.72 26.33
N VAL A 167 -31.56 7.52 26.04
CA VAL A 167 -31.60 6.97 24.69
C VAL A 167 -32.59 7.75 23.82
N ALA A 168 -32.17 8.13 22.61
CA ALA A 168 -33.07 8.72 21.63
C ALA A 168 -33.99 7.63 21.06
N LEU A 169 -35.32 7.85 21.10
CA LEU A 169 -36.28 6.93 20.52
C LEU A 169 -36.19 6.98 18.99
N ASN A 170 -35.63 5.92 18.42
CA ASN A 170 -35.54 5.70 16.98
C ASN A 170 -35.66 4.19 16.71
N ASN A 171 -36.21 3.80 15.57
CA ASN A 171 -36.41 2.38 15.20
C ASN A 171 -35.18 1.75 14.54
N SER A 172 -34.32 2.54 13.92
CA SER A 172 -33.16 2.04 13.16
C SER A 172 -31.84 2.37 13.84
N ILE A 173 -31.67 3.61 14.33
CA ILE A 173 -30.42 4.12 14.88
C ILE A 173 -30.42 4.04 16.41
N ARG A 174 -29.27 3.72 17.03
CA ARG A 174 -29.10 3.68 18.49
C ARG A 174 -28.21 4.82 19.01
N GLY A 175 -28.78 6.01 19.10
CA GLY A 175 -28.13 7.19 19.68
C GLY A 175 -28.66 7.58 21.05
N TYR A 176 -28.10 8.65 21.61
CA TYR A 176 -28.54 9.29 22.85
C TYR A 176 -29.16 10.65 22.54
N ALA A 177 -30.30 10.94 23.16
CA ALA A 177 -30.89 12.29 23.17
C ALA A 177 -30.07 13.21 24.08
N SER A 178 -29.58 12.69 25.20
CA SER A 178 -28.63 13.37 26.08
C SER A 178 -27.74 12.35 26.80
N MET A 179 -26.50 12.74 27.07
CA MET A 179 -25.56 11.94 27.86
C MET A 179 -24.66 12.87 28.69
N PRO A 180 -25.00 13.11 29.97
CA PRO A 180 -24.21 13.98 30.84
C PRO A 180 -22.87 13.33 31.22
N VAL A 181 -21.77 13.81 30.63
CA VAL A 181 -20.41 13.30 30.87
C VAL A 181 -19.54 14.38 31.50
N ARG A 182 -18.86 14.04 32.60
CA ARG A 182 -17.74 14.80 33.14
C ARG A 182 -16.44 14.25 32.55
N VAL A 183 -15.65 15.13 31.94
CA VAL A 183 -14.35 14.81 31.38
C VAL A 183 -13.28 15.25 32.35
N HIS A 184 -12.50 14.31 32.86
CA HIS A 184 -11.37 14.60 33.74
C HIS A 184 -10.13 14.76 32.89
N LEU A 185 -9.52 15.95 32.92
CA LEU A 185 -8.33 16.22 32.13
C LEU A 185 -7.09 15.68 32.84
N ALA A 186 -6.14 15.18 32.06
CA ALA A 186 -4.84 14.77 32.59
C ALA A 186 -4.07 15.98 33.14
N ALA A 187 -3.42 15.82 34.29
CA ALA A 187 -2.66 16.89 34.96
C ALA A 187 -1.54 17.47 34.08
N GLN A 188 -0.96 16.65 33.19
CA GLN A 188 -0.09 17.07 32.10
C GLN A 188 -0.59 16.43 30.80
N PRO A 189 -0.63 17.17 29.67
CA PRO A 189 -0.92 16.57 28.37
C PRO A 189 0.10 15.47 28.10
N MET A 190 -0.36 14.31 27.61
CA MET A 190 0.57 13.30 27.12
C MET A 190 1.35 13.91 25.95
N ALA A 191 2.67 14.01 26.08
CA ALA A 191 3.54 14.33 24.97
C ALA A 191 3.33 13.26 23.89
N ASP A 192 3.32 13.66 22.61
CA ASP A 192 3.40 12.68 21.53
C ASP A 192 4.66 11.85 21.81
N SER A 193 4.49 10.56 22.11
CA SER A 193 5.66 9.70 22.12
C SER A 193 6.20 9.71 20.70
N ALA A 194 7.51 9.79 20.50
CA ALA A 194 8.11 9.60 19.17
C ALA A 194 7.71 8.25 18.51
N ALA A 195 7.05 7.37 19.26
CA ALA A 195 6.41 6.14 18.81
C ALA A 195 5.00 6.32 18.20
N GLU A 196 4.30 7.43 18.43
CA GLU A 196 3.01 7.75 17.79
C GLU A 196 3.15 8.07 16.29
N ASP A 197 4.34 8.54 15.88
CA ASP A 197 4.74 8.63 14.46
C ASP A 197 5.34 7.31 13.94
N ALA A 198 5.60 6.31 14.79
CA ALA A 198 6.24 5.07 14.35
C ALA A 198 5.31 4.14 13.55
N GLU A 199 3.99 4.39 13.57
CA GLU A 199 3.01 3.79 12.67
C GLU A 199 2.55 4.72 11.53
N ALA A 200 3.04 5.96 11.46
CA ALA A 200 3.09 6.60 10.15
C ALA A 200 4.20 5.88 9.38
N PRO A 201 3.92 5.23 8.22
CA PRO A 201 4.97 4.61 7.41
C PRO A 201 5.88 5.67 6.74
N TRP A 202 5.93 6.89 7.30
CA TRP A 202 6.47 8.09 6.70
C TRP A 202 7.34 8.83 7.72
N LEU A 203 8.59 9.05 7.34
CA LEU A 203 9.49 10.02 7.91
C LEU A 203 9.25 11.37 7.21
N ASP A 204 9.16 12.43 7.99
CA ASP A 204 9.23 13.77 7.44
C ASP A 204 10.66 14.04 6.95
N ALA A 205 10.76 14.64 5.77
CA ALA A 205 12.03 14.98 5.16
C ALA A 205 11.90 16.27 4.36
N VAL A 206 13.05 16.82 3.94
CA VAL A 206 13.10 18.00 3.07
C VAL A 206 14.04 17.71 1.91
N VAL A 207 13.68 18.15 0.71
CA VAL A 207 14.60 18.16 -0.43
C VAL A 207 15.67 19.21 -0.15
N SER A 208 16.85 18.81 0.29
CA SER A 208 17.96 19.72 0.59
C SER A 208 18.68 20.20 -0.65
N LYS A 209 18.65 19.40 -1.71
CA LYS A 209 19.27 19.76 -2.99
C LYS A 209 18.54 19.06 -4.13
N ARG A 210 18.39 19.77 -5.25
CA ARG A 210 17.93 19.25 -6.53
C ARG A 210 18.95 19.63 -7.60
N ARG A 211 19.34 18.68 -8.45
CA ARG A 211 20.15 18.94 -9.63
C ARG A 211 19.72 18.06 -10.80
N ASP A 212 19.93 18.52 -12.01
CA ASP A 212 19.74 17.67 -13.19
C ASP A 212 20.99 16.78 -13.32
N ALA A 213 20.80 15.48 -13.18
CA ALA A 213 21.90 14.50 -13.18
C ALA A 213 22.24 14.00 -14.59
N ALA A 214 21.27 14.06 -15.50
CA ALA A 214 21.36 13.75 -16.92
C ALA A 214 20.08 14.21 -17.61
N THR A 215 20.04 14.16 -18.95
CA THR A 215 18.84 14.47 -19.74
C THR A 215 17.65 13.61 -19.30
N GLY A 216 16.65 14.27 -18.70
CA GLY A 216 15.43 13.62 -18.20
C GLY A 216 15.59 12.94 -16.84
N ILE A 217 16.70 13.14 -16.12
CA ILE A 217 16.93 12.56 -14.78
C ILE A 217 17.27 13.68 -13.81
N VAL A 218 16.48 13.80 -12.73
CA VAL A 218 16.82 14.67 -11.60
C VAL A 218 17.41 13.84 -10.48
N GLU A 219 18.40 14.40 -9.81
CA GLU A 219 18.87 13.93 -8.53
C GLU A 219 18.30 14.79 -7.41
N LEU A 220 17.81 14.11 -6.37
CA LEU A 220 17.35 14.73 -5.14
C LEU A 220 18.22 14.28 -3.97
N GLU A 221 18.72 15.23 -3.19
CA GLU A 221 19.23 14.99 -1.84
C GLU A 221 18.11 15.28 -0.85
N VAL A 222 17.88 14.35 0.07
CA VAL A 222 16.79 14.36 1.03
C VAL A 222 17.38 14.23 2.43
N ARG A 223 16.99 15.11 3.36
CA ARG A 223 17.47 15.09 4.75
C ARG A 223 16.31 15.20 5.74
N SER A 224 16.56 14.84 7.00
CA SER A 224 15.65 15.18 8.08
C SER A 224 15.48 16.72 8.17
N PRO A 225 14.26 17.26 8.42
CA PRO A 225 14.08 18.70 8.63
C PRO A 225 14.87 19.22 9.84
N SER A 226 15.15 18.35 10.82
CA SER A 226 15.97 18.67 11.99
C SER A 226 17.47 18.43 11.80
N GLU A 227 17.90 18.04 10.59
CA GLU A 227 19.28 17.62 10.26
C GLU A 227 19.79 16.40 11.06
N ALA A 228 18.91 15.72 11.79
CA ALA A 228 19.23 14.45 12.43
C ALA A 228 19.54 13.35 11.38
N PRO A 229 20.41 12.38 11.72
CA PRO A 229 20.67 11.24 10.85
C PRO A 229 19.38 10.49 10.49
N LEU A 230 19.24 10.13 9.21
CA LEU A 230 18.20 9.25 8.73
C LEU A 230 18.51 7.80 9.09
N PRO A 231 17.53 6.87 9.06
CA PRO A 231 17.80 5.45 9.27
C PRO A 231 18.91 4.92 8.35
N ALA A 232 19.75 4.03 8.85
CA ALA A 232 20.73 3.37 8.00
C ALA A 232 20.04 2.51 6.93
N PHE A 233 20.71 2.32 5.80
CA PHE A 233 20.26 1.44 4.73
C PHE A 233 21.41 0.59 4.21
N GLU A 234 21.09 -0.50 3.52
CA GLU A 234 22.06 -1.34 2.84
C GLU A 234 22.00 -1.11 1.32
N ALA A 235 23.10 -1.37 0.62
CA ALA A 235 23.11 -1.27 -0.85
C ALA A 235 21.98 -2.11 -1.49
N GLY A 236 21.32 -1.53 -2.49
CA GLY A 236 20.12 -2.09 -3.10
C GLY A 236 18.79 -1.66 -2.46
N ALA A 237 18.83 -0.98 -1.31
CA ALA A 237 17.60 -0.49 -0.68
C ALA A 237 16.90 0.62 -1.48
N HIS A 238 15.58 0.69 -1.33
CA HIS A 238 14.71 1.74 -1.84
C HIS A 238 13.84 2.33 -0.74
N ILE A 239 13.28 3.51 -1.00
CA ILE A 239 12.28 4.15 -0.13
C ILE A 239 10.99 4.42 -0.91
N ASP A 240 9.87 4.42 -0.21
CA ASP A 240 8.64 5.01 -0.73
C ASP A 240 8.74 6.54 -0.65
N VAL A 241 8.24 7.24 -1.65
CA VAL A 241 8.10 8.70 -1.65
C VAL A 241 6.64 9.03 -1.86
N TYR A 242 6.07 9.75 -0.91
CA TYR A 242 4.72 10.28 -1.03
C TYR A 242 4.73 11.47 -2.01
N VAL A 243 4.14 11.28 -3.20
CA VAL A 243 4.11 12.31 -4.24
C VAL A 243 2.90 13.22 -4.04
N ARG A 244 1.71 12.62 -3.93
CA ARG A 244 0.43 13.29 -3.65
C ARG A 244 -0.61 12.27 -3.17
N SER A 245 -1.81 12.74 -2.83
CA SER A 245 -2.90 11.87 -2.38
C SER A 245 -3.14 10.71 -3.36
N GLY A 246 -3.11 9.48 -2.86
CA GLY A 246 -3.26 8.26 -3.64
C GLY A 246 -2.07 7.90 -4.55
N LEU A 247 -0.94 8.62 -4.49
CA LEU A 247 0.21 8.41 -5.38
C LEU A 247 1.52 8.33 -4.61
N ILE A 248 2.04 7.10 -4.54
CA ILE A 248 3.33 6.76 -3.92
C ILE A 248 4.25 6.15 -4.99
N ARG A 249 5.54 6.46 -4.94
CA ARG A 249 6.54 5.86 -5.85
C ARG A 249 7.75 5.38 -5.07
N GLN A 250 8.36 4.31 -5.57
CA GLN A 250 9.59 3.76 -5.02
C GLN A 250 10.77 4.28 -5.82
N TYR A 251 11.82 4.68 -5.11
CA TYR A 251 13.08 5.08 -5.69
C TYR A 251 14.21 4.43 -4.91
N SER A 252 15.14 3.80 -5.63
CA SER A 252 16.36 3.23 -5.04
C SER A 252 17.20 4.36 -4.44
N LEU A 253 17.84 4.06 -3.32
CA LEU A 253 18.78 4.97 -2.68
C LEU A 253 20.09 4.95 -3.45
N THR A 254 20.47 6.10 -3.99
CA THR A 254 21.58 6.30 -4.93
C THR A 254 22.71 7.07 -4.25
N GLY A 255 23.43 6.42 -3.32
CA GLY A 255 24.52 7.06 -2.58
C GLY A 255 25.28 6.06 -1.71
N ASP A 256 26.27 6.56 -0.97
CA ASP A 256 27.05 5.76 -0.02
C ASP A 256 26.17 5.32 1.17
N PRO A 257 25.95 4.00 1.38
CA PRO A 257 25.18 3.50 2.52
C PRO A 257 25.73 3.92 3.90
N LYS A 258 27.00 4.32 3.99
CA LYS A 258 27.61 4.84 5.22
C LYS A 258 27.22 6.30 5.54
N ASP A 259 26.73 7.05 4.54
CA ASP A 259 26.27 8.43 4.74
C ASP A 259 24.79 8.43 5.12
N ASN A 260 24.51 8.48 6.42
CA ASN A 260 23.15 8.60 6.95
C ASN A 260 22.72 10.05 7.20
N SER A 261 23.54 11.05 6.85
CA SER A 261 23.16 12.46 6.99
C SER A 261 22.11 12.89 5.95
N ARG A 262 22.03 12.15 4.85
CA ARG A 262 21.11 12.39 3.74
C ARG A 262 20.86 11.11 2.95
N TYR A 263 19.70 11.03 2.32
CA TYR A 263 19.42 10.09 1.25
C TYR A 263 19.59 10.79 -0.10
N ARG A 264 19.94 10.01 -1.12
CA ARG A 264 20.07 10.46 -2.50
C ARG A 264 19.17 9.61 -3.39
N LEU A 265 18.46 10.25 -4.32
CA LEU A 265 17.53 9.57 -5.24
C LEU A 265 17.83 10.02 -6.67
N GLY A 266 17.80 9.08 -7.61
CA GLY A 266 17.79 9.38 -9.04
C GLY A 266 16.41 9.13 -9.63
N VAL A 267 15.77 10.16 -10.19
CA VAL A 267 14.40 10.07 -10.70
C VAL A 267 14.35 10.36 -12.18
N LEU A 268 14.09 9.34 -12.99
CA LEU A 268 13.84 9.46 -14.43
C LEU A 268 12.44 10.00 -14.70
N LEU A 269 12.33 10.99 -15.60
CA LEU A 269 11.07 11.43 -16.19
C LEU A 269 10.61 10.41 -17.23
N ASP A 270 9.78 9.48 -16.80
CA ASP A 270 9.07 8.58 -17.70
C ASP A 270 8.19 9.38 -18.70
N PRO A 271 8.41 9.25 -20.02
CA PRO A 271 7.56 9.89 -21.03
C PRO A 271 6.07 9.52 -20.92
N ASN A 272 5.77 8.32 -20.42
CA ASN A 272 4.42 7.80 -20.21
C ASN A 272 4.01 7.87 -18.73
N SER A 273 4.54 8.86 -17.99
CA SER A 273 4.32 8.97 -16.56
C SER A 273 2.84 8.95 -16.17
N ARG A 274 2.49 8.04 -15.25
CA ARG A 274 1.18 8.02 -14.56
C ARG A 274 1.01 9.15 -13.52
N GLY A 275 1.77 10.24 -13.66
CA GLY A 275 1.78 11.39 -12.76
C GLY A 275 2.83 11.35 -11.63
N GLY A 276 3.59 10.26 -11.49
CA GLY A 276 4.57 10.11 -10.40
C GLY A 276 5.86 10.87 -10.69
N SER A 277 6.63 10.38 -11.67
CA SER A 277 7.88 11.02 -12.10
C SER A 277 7.67 12.46 -12.59
N SER A 278 6.58 12.75 -13.31
CA SER A 278 6.29 14.11 -13.78
C SER A 278 6.05 15.09 -12.63
N ALA A 279 5.34 14.68 -11.58
CA ALA A 279 5.14 15.51 -10.40
C ALA A 279 6.43 15.70 -9.59
N VAL A 280 7.28 14.68 -9.49
CA VAL A 280 8.60 14.85 -8.86
C VAL A 280 9.45 15.86 -9.63
N HIS A 281 9.50 15.75 -10.96
CA HIS A 281 10.26 16.67 -11.81
C HIS A 281 9.76 18.11 -11.72
N ALA A 282 8.44 18.31 -11.74
CA ALA A 282 7.82 19.63 -11.66
C ALA A 282 7.91 20.25 -10.27
N ASP A 283 7.56 19.47 -9.24
CA ASP A 283 7.17 20.04 -7.96
C ASP A 283 8.27 19.89 -6.88
N PHE A 284 9.17 18.91 -6.96
CA PHE A 284 10.15 18.60 -5.90
C PHE A 284 11.39 19.48 -5.99
N GLN A 285 11.21 20.75 -5.64
CA GLN A 285 12.27 21.76 -5.60
C GLN A 285 13.01 21.77 -4.24
N THR A 286 14.23 22.32 -4.23
CA THR A 286 15.00 22.54 -2.99
C THR A 286 14.18 23.30 -1.96
N GLY A 287 14.23 22.86 -0.70
CA GLY A 287 13.47 23.41 0.42
C GLY A 287 12.06 22.81 0.59
N ARG A 288 11.57 22.00 -0.37
CA ARG A 288 10.24 21.39 -0.28
C ARG A 288 10.18 20.33 0.84
N PRO A 289 9.23 20.43 1.79
CA PRO A 289 8.90 19.35 2.70
C PRO A 289 8.28 18.17 1.94
N ILE A 290 8.76 16.96 2.22
CA ILE A 290 8.27 15.72 1.63
C ILE A 290 8.11 14.67 2.72
N ARG A 291 7.41 13.58 2.39
CA ARG A 291 7.28 12.42 3.26
C ARG A 291 7.86 11.20 2.56
N ILE A 292 8.70 10.46 3.27
CA ILE A 292 9.42 9.30 2.73
C ILE A 292 9.24 8.07 3.63
N GLY A 293 9.20 6.87 3.07
CA GLY A 293 9.18 5.65 3.84
C GLY A 293 10.54 5.33 4.46
N LYS A 294 10.54 4.41 5.43
CA LYS A 294 11.79 3.76 5.88
C LYS A 294 12.40 2.92 4.75
N PRO A 295 13.73 2.80 4.65
CA PRO A 295 14.37 1.95 3.66
C PRO A 295 13.88 0.50 3.75
N ARG A 296 13.67 -0.11 2.58
CA ARG A 296 13.44 -1.55 2.43
C ARG A 296 14.39 -2.08 1.37
N ASN A 297 14.88 -3.30 1.54
CA ASN A 297 15.82 -3.89 0.61
C ASN A 297 15.29 -5.23 0.08
N ASN A 298 14.87 -5.22 -1.18
CA ASN A 298 14.48 -6.43 -1.91
C ASN A 298 15.56 -6.85 -2.93
N PHE A 299 16.71 -6.15 -2.91
CA PHE A 299 17.82 -6.38 -3.81
C PHE A 299 19.16 -6.36 -3.07
N PRO A 300 19.31 -7.19 -2.02
CA PRO A 300 20.48 -7.16 -1.16
C PRO A 300 21.73 -7.61 -1.92
N LEU A 301 22.85 -6.93 -1.65
CA LEU A 301 24.17 -7.29 -2.14
C LEU A 301 24.77 -8.43 -1.30
N ASP A 302 25.22 -9.49 -1.96
CA ASP A 302 26.00 -10.56 -1.34
C ASP A 302 27.42 -10.06 -1.11
N GLN A 303 27.78 -9.89 0.16
CA GLN A 303 29.09 -9.36 0.56
C GLN A 303 30.17 -10.45 0.66
N THR A 304 29.83 -11.71 0.39
CA THR A 304 30.73 -12.85 0.48
C THR A 304 31.29 -13.30 -0.87
N ALA A 305 30.71 -12.81 -1.97
CA ALA A 305 31.17 -13.12 -3.31
C ALA A 305 32.64 -12.70 -3.56
N ALA A 306 33.46 -13.60 -4.10
CA ALA A 306 34.83 -13.31 -4.49
C ALA A 306 34.92 -12.30 -5.62
N HIS A 307 33.92 -12.24 -6.51
CA HIS A 307 33.84 -11.20 -7.52
C HIS A 307 32.40 -10.84 -7.90
N THR A 308 32.09 -9.54 -7.97
CA THR A 308 30.76 -9.03 -8.30
C THR A 308 30.74 -8.24 -9.62
N ILE A 309 29.84 -8.59 -10.52
CA ILE A 309 29.57 -7.85 -11.77
C ILE A 309 28.28 -7.04 -11.58
N LEU A 310 28.37 -5.71 -11.73
CA LEU A 310 27.23 -4.79 -11.69
C LEU A 310 26.83 -4.36 -13.11
N LEU A 311 25.66 -4.77 -13.60
CA LEU A 311 25.13 -4.41 -14.91
C LEU A 311 23.98 -3.41 -14.79
N ALA A 312 24.26 -2.16 -15.14
CA ALA A 312 23.28 -1.07 -15.10
C ALA A 312 22.76 -0.73 -16.50
N GLY A 313 21.44 -0.57 -16.65
CA GLY A 313 20.80 0.00 -17.84
C GLY A 313 20.07 1.29 -17.53
N GLY A 314 20.48 2.42 -18.12
CA GLY A 314 19.81 3.72 -17.92
C GLY A 314 19.70 4.13 -16.45
N ILE A 315 18.48 4.34 -15.95
CA ILE A 315 18.25 4.73 -14.54
C ILE A 315 18.51 3.59 -13.54
N GLY A 316 18.65 2.34 -14.02
CA GLY A 316 19.06 1.19 -13.20
C GLY A 316 20.46 1.33 -12.57
N ILE A 317 21.21 2.38 -12.92
CA ILE A 317 22.45 2.78 -12.24
C ILE A 317 22.25 3.11 -10.76
N THR A 318 21.02 3.47 -10.36
CA THR A 318 20.72 3.98 -9.01
C THR A 318 21.08 2.99 -7.88
N PRO A 319 20.56 1.73 -7.84
CA PRO A 319 20.98 0.73 -6.86
C PRO A 319 22.43 0.27 -7.08
N MET A 320 22.89 0.22 -8.35
CA MET A 320 24.25 -0.21 -8.70
C MET A 320 25.32 0.73 -8.14
N LEU A 321 25.06 2.03 -8.10
CA LEU A 321 25.98 3.00 -7.52
C LEU A 321 26.12 2.81 -5.99
N ALA A 322 25.03 2.52 -5.30
CA ALA A 322 25.08 2.18 -3.87
C ALA A 322 25.85 0.87 -3.61
N MET A 323 25.70 -0.12 -4.49
CA MET A 323 26.49 -1.37 -4.44
C MET A 323 27.97 -1.12 -4.69
N ALA A 324 28.32 -0.26 -5.66
CA ALA A 324 29.71 0.13 -5.91
C ALA A 324 30.36 0.77 -4.68
N TYR A 325 29.65 1.67 -3.98
CA TYR A 325 30.12 2.24 -2.71
C TYR A 325 30.38 1.17 -1.65
N ALA A 326 29.45 0.23 -1.47
CA ALA A 326 29.61 -0.85 -0.49
C ALA A 326 30.80 -1.78 -0.81
N LEU A 327 30.94 -2.20 -2.06
CA LEU A 327 32.03 -3.08 -2.51
C LEU A 327 33.40 -2.39 -2.42
N GLU A 328 33.47 -1.11 -2.78
CA GLU A 328 34.71 -0.33 -2.67
C GLU A 328 35.14 -0.18 -1.20
N ALA A 329 34.18 0.11 -0.31
CA ALA A 329 34.44 0.25 1.11
C ALA A 329 34.90 -1.05 1.78
N GLN A 330 34.55 -2.21 1.22
CA GLN A 330 35.00 -3.53 1.67
C GLN A 330 36.36 -3.92 1.06
N GLY A 331 36.81 -3.24 0.01
CA GLY A 331 37.96 -3.66 -0.79
C GLY A 331 37.68 -4.93 -1.61
N ALA A 332 36.41 -5.21 -1.93
CA ALA A 332 36.01 -6.39 -2.68
C ALA A 332 36.40 -6.29 -4.16
N SER A 333 36.48 -7.44 -4.85
CA SER A 333 36.69 -7.47 -6.31
C SER A 333 35.37 -7.24 -7.03
N TRP A 334 35.31 -6.25 -7.91
CA TRP A 334 34.11 -5.95 -8.67
C TRP A 334 34.39 -5.19 -9.96
N GLU A 335 33.45 -5.28 -10.90
CA GLU A 335 33.41 -4.46 -12.11
C GLU A 335 31.97 -3.99 -12.41
N MET A 336 31.84 -2.86 -13.09
CA MET A 336 30.55 -2.33 -13.52
C MET A 336 30.53 -2.07 -15.01
N HIS A 337 29.40 -2.44 -15.61
CA HIS A 337 29.08 -2.21 -17.01
C HIS A 337 27.81 -1.36 -17.05
N TYR A 338 27.96 -0.08 -17.38
CA TYR A 338 26.85 0.86 -17.45
C TYR A 338 26.46 1.11 -18.90
N CYS A 339 25.29 0.60 -19.29
CA CYS A 339 24.72 0.72 -20.62
C CYS A 339 23.71 1.87 -20.69
N GLY A 340 23.81 2.70 -21.74
CA GLY A 340 22.88 3.80 -22.00
C GLY A 340 22.69 4.05 -23.49
N ARG A 341 21.57 4.69 -23.84
CA ARG A 341 21.27 5.00 -25.25
C ARG A 341 22.22 6.05 -25.82
N THR A 342 22.43 7.12 -25.07
CA THR A 342 23.30 8.25 -25.38
C THR A 342 23.98 8.72 -24.10
N GLU A 343 25.17 9.29 -24.22
CA GLU A 343 25.96 9.72 -23.06
C GLU A 343 25.26 10.74 -22.16
N ASP A 344 24.51 11.66 -22.75
CA ASP A 344 23.79 12.73 -22.05
C ASP A 344 22.63 12.20 -21.16
N ARG A 345 22.20 10.95 -21.38
CA ARG A 345 21.14 10.29 -20.61
C ARG A 345 21.67 9.35 -19.52
N MET A 346 22.98 9.25 -19.37
CA MET A 346 23.64 8.40 -18.37
C MET A 346 23.96 9.25 -17.13
N ALA A 347 23.22 9.01 -16.04
CA ALA A 347 23.36 9.79 -14.81
C ALA A 347 24.63 9.41 -14.03
N PHE A 348 25.12 10.34 -13.20
CA PHE A 348 26.23 10.11 -12.24
C PHE A 348 27.60 9.75 -12.85
N ARG A 349 27.83 10.03 -14.14
CA ARG A 349 29.12 9.71 -14.81
C ARG A 349 30.34 10.34 -14.12
N GLU A 350 30.23 11.60 -13.72
CA GLU A 350 31.33 12.31 -13.03
C GLU A 350 31.68 11.65 -11.69
N GLU A 351 30.66 11.18 -10.97
CA GLU A 351 30.85 10.48 -9.70
C GLU A 351 31.44 9.09 -9.90
N LEU A 352 31.02 8.38 -10.94
CA LEU A 352 31.58 7.07 -11.30
C LEU A 352 33.06 7.12 -11.67
N ALA A 353 33.60 8.28 -12.07
CA ALA A 353 35.03 8.47 -12.32
C ALA A 353 35.90 8.19 -11.08
N ARG A 354 35.32 8.23 -9.87
CA ARG A 354 35.99 7.86 -8.61
C ARG A 354 36.37 6.38 -8.57
N PHE A 355 35.64 5.53 -9.30
CA PHE A 355 35.90 4.09 -9.42
C PHE A 355 36.67 3.75 -10.71
N SER A 356 37.58 4.65 -11.11
CA SER A 356 38.35 4.52 -12.34
C SER A 356 39.01 3.14 -12.48
N GLY A 357 38.91 2.54 -13.67
CA GLY A 357 39.41 1.20 -13.95
C GLY A 357 38.43 0.06 -13.65
N LYS A 358 37.37 0.30 -12.86
CA LYS A 358 36.33 -0.71 -12.56
C LYS A 358 35.02 -0.49 -13.32
N VAL A 359 34.78 0.72 -13.85
CA VAL A 359 33.54 1.08 -14.55
C VAL A 359 33.79 1.19 -16.05
N ARG A 360 32.97 0.50 -16.85
CA ARG A 360 32.95 0.59 -18.32
C ARG A 360 31.60 1.12 -18.79
N PHE A 361 31.62 2.15 -19.63
CA PHE A 361 30.43 2.74 -20.23
C PHE A 361 30.18 2.13 -21.61
N HIS A 362 28.93 1.77 -21.89
CA HIS A 362 28.48 1.24 -23.18
C HIS A 362 27.38 2.12 -23.73
N VAL A 363 27.56 2.65 -24.96
CA VAL A 363 26.65 3.61 -25.58
C VAL A 363 26.11 3.03 -26.88
N ASP A 364 24.79 2.78 -26.94
CA ASP A 364 24.18 2.06 -28.06
C ASP A 364 24.35 2.74 -29.42
N VAL A 365 24.27 4.08 -29.43
CA VAL A 365 24.41 4.91 -30.65
C VAL A 365 25.89 5.16 -31.00
N GLY A 366 26.81 4.64 -30.19
CA GLY A 366 28.25 4.74 -30.40
C GLY A 366 28.81 3.76 -31.44
N ALA A 367 30.14 3.76 -31.56
CA ALA A 367 30.85 2.79 -32.40
C ALA A 367 30.64 1.35 -31.89
N GLN A 368 30.84 0.35 -32.76
CA GLN A 368 30.60 -1.06 -32.40
C GLN A 368 31.40 -1.52 -31.17
N GLU A 369 32.62 -0.98 -30.99
CA GLU A 369 33.50 -1.23 -29.84
C GLU A 369 32.99 -0.66 -28.52
N GLN A 370 32.05 0.30 -28.58
CA GLN A 370 31.41 0.91 -27.41
C GLN A 370 30.12 0.19 -27.01
N LYS A 371 29.72 -0.86 -27.74
CA LYS A 371 28.52 -1.63 -27.41
C LYS A 371 28.86 -2.73 -26.40
N PHE A 372 27.86 -3.07 -25.61
CA PHE A 372 27.99 -4.09 -24.58
C PHE A 372 28.15 -5.50 -25.19
N ASP A 373 29.31 -6.11 -24.97
CA ASP A 373 29.62 -7.49 -25.35
C ASP A 373 29.27 -8.46 -24.21
N ALA A 374 28.01 -8.94 -24.20
CA ALA A 374 27.53 -9.85 -23.17
C ALA A 374 28.33 -11.18 -23.11
N PRO A 375 28.63 -11.87 -24.22
CA PRO A 375 29.45 -13.08 -24.19
C PRO A 375 30.81 -12.89 -23.51
N ALA A 376 31.52 -11.77 -23.80
CA ALA A 376 32.82 -11.52 -23.21
C ALA A 376 32.74 -11.25 -21.69
N VAL A 377 31.78 -10.44 -21.27
CA VAL A 377 31.62 -10.02 -19.86
C VAL A 377 31.12 -11.18 -18.99
N LEU A 378 30.18 -11.95 -19.50
CA LEU A 378 29.53 -13.05 -18.77
C LEU A 378 30.28 -14.38 -18.90
N ALA A 379 31.46 -14.40 -19.53
CA ALA A 379 32.29 -15.59 -19.66
C ALA A 379 32.74 -16.12 -18.28
N ARG A 380 32.94 -17.44 -18.17
CA ARG A 380 33.47 -18.13 -16.98
C ARG A 380 32.62 -17.93 -15.71
N PRO A 381 31.37 -18.44 -15.68
CA PRO A 381 30.62 -18.51 -14.44
C PRO A 381 31.29 -19.46 -13.44
N VAL A 382 31.33 -19.04 -12.18
CA VAL A 382 31.68 -19.87 -11.02
C VAL A 382 30.76 -19.49 -9.88
N ALA A 383 30.53 -20.39 -8.93
CA ALA A 383 29.54 -20.19 -7.85
C ALA A 383 29.79 -18.94 -6.99
N ASP A 384 31.04 -18.48 -6.93
CA ASP A 384 31.50 -17.34 -6.13
C ASP A 384 31.63 -16.04 -6.94
N ARG A 385 31.01 -16.01 -8.13
CA ARG A 385 30.95 -14.83 -8.99
C ARG A 385 29.49 -14.46 -9.17
N HIS A 386 29.12 -13.28 -8.70
CA HIS A 386 27.72 -12.85 -8.64
C HIS A 386 27.45 -11.76 -9.69
N LEU A 387 26.30 -11.86 -10.35
CA LEU A 387 25.83 -10.90 -11.33
C LEU A 387 24.62 -10.16 -10.77
N TYR A 388 24.71 -8.83 -10.70
CA TYR A 388 23.61 -7.95 -10.35
C TYR A 388 23.19 -7.16 -11.58
N VAL A 389 21.90 -7.17 -11.92
CA VAL A 389 21.39 -6.45 -13.09
C VAL A 389 20.15 -5.62 -12.78
N CYS A 390 20.15 -4.36 -13.22
CA CYS A 390 18.98 -3.48 -13.12
C CYS A 390 18.91 -2.55 -14.34
N GLY A 391 17.74 -2.44 -14.97
CA GLY A 391 17.52 -1.59 -16.12
C GLY A 391 16.15 -1.80 -16.77
N PRO A 392 15.97 -1.39 -18.05
CA PRO A 392 14.76 -1.68 -18.81
C PRO A 392 14.54 -3.20 -18.99
N ASN A 393 13.28 -3.66 -19.06
CA ASN A 393 12.94 -5.09 -19.14
C ASN A 393 13.67 -5.82 -20.26
N GLY A 394 13.62 -5.31 -21.49
CA GLY A 394 14.30 -5.94 -22.62
C GLY A 394 15.83 -6.05 -22.44
N PHE A 395 16.45 -5.09 -21.74
CA PHE A 395 17.87 -5.16 -21.41
C PHE A 395 18.15 -6.24 -20.36
N MET A 396 17.36 -6.28 -19.28
CA MET A 396 17.51 -7.29 -18.23
C MET A 396 17.28 -8.70 -18.79
N ASP A 397 16.24 -8.89 -19.61
CA ASP A 397 15.93 -10.18 -20.23
C ASP A 397 17.08 -10.65 -21.14
N PHE A 398 17.66 -9.74 -21.92
CA PHE A 398 18.84 -10.01 -22.74
C PHE A 398 20.05 -10.44 -21.90
N VAL A 399 20.35 -9.72 -20.81
CA VAL A 399 21.47 -10.02 -19.91
C VAL A 399 21.28 -11.38 -19.24
N VAL A 400 20.11 -11.62 -18.64
CA VAL A 400 19.80 -12.87 -17.93
C VAL A 400 19.84 -14.06 -18.89
N THR A 401 19.22 -13.94 -20.06
CA THR A 401 19.27 -15.00 -21.08
C THR A 401 20.70 -15.29 -21.53
N SER A 402 21.53 -14.25 -21.69
CA SER A 402 22.94 -14.39 -22.05
C SER A 402 23.74 -15.07 -20.94
N ALA A 403 23.48 -14.73 -19.67
CA ALA A 403 24.13 -15.33 -18.51
C ALA A 403 23.77 -16.82 -18.38
N GLN A 404 22.49 -17.16 -18.50
CA GLN A 404 22.03 -18.55 -18.46
C GLN A 404 22.65 -19.38 -19.60
N LYS A 405 22.75 -18.83 -20.81
CA LYS A 405 23.45 -19.47 -21.94
C LYS A 405 24.94 -19.68 -21.68
N ALA A 406 25.57 -18.79 -20.92
CA ALA A 406 26.97 -18.92 -20.52
C ALA A 406 27.17 -19.92 -19.36
N GLY A 407 26.11 -20.43 -18.75
CA GLY A 407 26.13 -21.44 -17.69
C GLY A 407 26.06 -20.89 -16.27
N TRP A 408 25.61 -19.64 -16.08
CA TRP A 408 25.36 -19.07 -14.76
C TRP A 408 24.19 -19.80 -14.06
N SER A 409 24.32 -20.03 -12.76
CA SER A 409 23.22 -20.53 -11.94
C SER A 409 22.30 -19.39 -11.52
N ASP A 410 20.99 -19.66 -11.37
CA ASP A 410 20.02 -18.64 -10.95
C ASP A 410 20.35 -18.05 -9.57
N ALA A 411 21.01 -18.80 -8.68
CA ALA A 411 21.44 -18.31 -7.37
C ALA A 411 22.52 -17.20 -7.44
N CYS A 412 23.25 -17.12 -8.55
CA CYS A 412 24.29 -16.11 -8.77
C CYS A 412 23.79 -14.94 -9.64
N ILE A 413 22.53 -14.96 -10.09
CA ILE A 413 21.92 -13.91 -10.90
C ILE A 413 20.88 -13.18 -10.06
N HIS A 414 21.18 -11.93 -9.71
CA HIS A 414 20.35 -11.06 -8.91
C HIS A 414 19.80 -9.94 -9.79
N LEU A 415 18.49 -9.68 -9.75
CA LEU A 415 17.89 -8.63 -10.57
C LEU A 415 16.83 -7.81 -9.83
N GLU A 416 16.79 -6.52 -10.12
CA GLU A 416 15.72 -5.61 -9.68
C GLU A 416 15.05 -4.97 -10.90
N ARG A 417 13.73 -5.11 -10.98
CA ARG A 417 12.92 -4.52 -12.07
C ARG A 417 12.21 -3.26 -11.60
N PHE A 418 12.51 -2.14 -12.25
CA PHE A 418 11.77 -0.90 -12.06
C PHE A 418 10.46 -0.92 -12.84
N GLY A 419 9.36 -1.09 -12.12
CA GLY A 419 8.03 -1.11 -12.71
C GLY A 419 7.95 -2.10 -13.87
N ALA A 420 7.99 -3.41 -13.57
CA ALA A 420 7.63 -4.40 -14.58
C ALA A 420 6.32 -3.97 -15.26
N GLU A 421 6.35 -3.84 -16.59
CA GLU A 421 5.15 -3.58 -17.36
C GLU A 421 4.19 -4.71 -17.06
N VAL A 422 3.08 -4.37 -16.42
CA VAL A 422 2.04 -5.34 -16.18
C VAL A 422 1.45 -5.64 -17.54
N ASN A 423 1.78 -6.82 -18.08
CA ASN A 423 1.05 -7.32 -19.21
C ASN A 423 -0.42 -7.45 -18.78
N THR A 424 -1.30 -6.62 -19.32
CA THR A 424 -2.74 -6.65 -19.10
C THR A 424 -3.51 -7.26 -20.27
N GLU A 425 -2.81 -7.83 -21.26
CA GLU A 425 -3.42 -8.51 -22.40
C GLU A 425 -3.99 -9.87 -22.00
N GLY A 426 -5.00 -10.34 -22.74
CA GLY A 426 -5.65 -11.62 -22.52
C GLY A 426 -7.17 -11.50 -22.55
N ALA A 427 -7.86 -12.63 -22.54
CA ALA A 427 -9.31 -12.66 -22.58
C ALA A 427 -9.93 -11.94 -21.36
N PRO A 428 -11.13 -11.33 -21.51
CA PRO A 428 -11.88 -10.85 -20.36
C PRO A 428 -12.29 -12.02 -19.46
N PHE A 429 -12.35 -11.77 -18.17
CA PHE A 429 -12.82 -12.75 -17.18
C PHE A 429 -13.58 -12.04 -16.06
N THR A 430 -14.37 -12.80 -15.30
CA THR A 430 -15.07 -12.29 -14.12
C THR A 430 -14.24 -12.55 -12.88
N VAL A 431 -13.97 -11.51 -12.10
CA VAL A 431 -13.41 -11.65 -10.75
C VAL A 431 -14.54 -11.49 -9.73
N THR A 432 -14.63 -12.42 -8.78
CA THR A 432 -15.59 -12.39 -7.67
C THR A 432 -14.85 -12.17 -6.36
N ALA A 433 -15.17 -11.08 -5.65
CA ALA A 433 -14.71 -10.81 -4.30
C ALA A 433 -15.61 -11.57 -3.30
N ALA A 434 -15.16 -12.74 -2.84
CA ALA A 434 -15.97 -13.71 -2.10
C ALA A 434 -16.60 -13.12 -0.83
N ARG A 435 -15.89 -12.21 -0.13
CA ARG A 435 -16.38 -11.64 1.14
C ARG A 435 -17.56 -10.69 0.91
N SER A 436 -17.55 -9.99 -0.22
CA SER A 436 -18.60 -9.05 -0.60
C SER A 436 -19.67 -9.65 -1.52
N GLY A 437 -19.38 -10.80 -2.14
CA GLY A 437 -20.19 -11.43 -3.18
C GLY A 437 -20.23 -10.66 -4.51
N LYS A 438 -19.47 -9.56 -4.63
CA LYS A 438 -19.47 -8.74 -5.84
C LYS A 438 -18.64 -9.39 -6.94
N SER A 439 -19.13 -9.31 -8.17
CA SER A 439 -18.47 -9.83 -9.36
C SER A 439 -18.27 -8.73 -10.39
N PHE A 440 -17.08 -8.67 -10.98
CA PHE A 440 -16.69 -7.64 -11.93
C PHE A 440 -15.99 -8.26 -13.13
N GLU A 441 -16.29 -7.76 -14.32
CA GLU A 441 -15.53 -8.10 -15.52
C GLU A 441 -14.20 -7.33 -15.53
N VAL A 442 -13.10 -8.06 -15.68
CA VAL A 442 -11.76 -7.52 -15.91
C VAL A 442 -11.43 -7.63 -17.39
N ARG A 443 -11.39 -6.50 -18.09
CA ARG A 443 -11.17 -6.43 -19.54
C ARG A 443 -9.67 -6.49 -19.90
N PRO A 444 -9.33 -6.73 -21.19
CA PRO A 444 -7.97 -6.48 -21.66
C PRO A 444 -7.58 -5.03 -21.37
N GLY A 445 -6.37 -4.80 -20.84
CA GLY A 445 -5.92 -3.46 -20.43
C GLY A 445 -6.19 -3.10 -18.96
N GLU A 446 -7.01 -3.88 -18.25
CA GLU A 446 -7.32 -3.67 -16.83
C GLU A 446 -6.61 -4.71 -15.93
N THR A 447 -6.33 -4.31 -14.69
CA THR A 447 -5.86 -5.23 -13.63
C THR A 447 -6.98 -5.59 -12.66
N ILE A 448 -6.85 -6.72 -11.97
CA ILE A 448 -7.80 -7.13 -10.93
C ILE A 448 -7.86 -6.07 -9.82
N ALA A 449 -6.70 -5.60 -9.37
CA ALA A 449 -6.61 -4.58 -8.32
C ALA A 449 -7.33 -3.28 -8.69
N GLN A 450 -7.17 -2.79 -9.92
CA GLN A 450 -7.92 -1.61 -10.40
C GLN A 450 -9.42 -1.88 -10.38
N LYS A 451 -9.87 -3.03 -10.91
CA LYS A 451 -11.30 -3.35 -10.97
C LYS A 451 -11.94 -3.44 -9.59
N LEU A 452 -11.25 -4.06 -8.64
CA LEU A 452 -11.70 -4.17 -7.25
C LEU A 452 -11.78 -2.78 -6.60
N ALA A 453 -10.74 -1.95 -6.76
CA ALA A 453 -10.69 -0.61 -6.18
C ALA A 453 -11.76 0.33 -6.76
N GLU A 454 -11.98 0.32 -8.08
CA GLU A 454 -13.05 1.08 -8.76
C GLU A 454 -14.44 0.76 -8.21
N ASN A 455 -14.64 -0.46 -7.70
CA ASN A 455 -15.91 -0.94 -7.20
C ASN A 455 -15.97 -0.99 -5.66
N GLY A 456 -15.06 -0.28 -5.00
CA GLY A 456 -15.04 -0.08 -3.56
C GLY A 456 -14.67 -1.33 -2.75
N VAL A 457 -13.91 -2.26 -3.34
CA VAL A 457 -13.28 -3.37 -2.62
C VAL A 457 -11.85 -2.95 -2.25
N GLU A 458 -11.53 -3.00 -0.97
CA GLU A 458 -10.22 -2.59 -0.47
C GLU A 458 -9.13 -3.54 -0.99
N THR A 459 -8.07 -2.97 -1.57
CA THR A 459 -6.95 -3.74 -2.09
C THR A 459 -5.64 -3.23 -1.49
N ARG A 460 -4.79 -4.16 -1.05
CA ARG A 460 -3.45 -3.84 -0.57
C ARG A 460 -2.49 -3.85 -1.76
N VAL A 461 -2.11 -2.68 -2.27
CA VAL A 461 -1.16 -2.56 -3.39
C VAL A 461 -0.02 -1.61 -3.05
N SER A 462 1.20 -1.98 -3.46
CA SER A 462 2.40 -1.14 -3.31
C SER A 462 3.07 -0.92 -4.68
N CYS A 463 3.88 -1.88 -5.17
CA CYS A 463 4.62 -1.73 -6.43
C CYS A 463 3.74 -1.63 -7.70
N GLN A 464 2.56 -2.25 -7.67
CA GLN A 464 1.67 -2.42 -8.84
C GLN A 464 2.34 -3.02 -10.08
N SER A 465 3.36 -3.86 -9.88
CA SER A 465 4.14 -4.49 -10.95
C SER A 465 4.46 -5.96 -10.66
N GLY A 466 3.87 -6.55 -9.62
CA GLY A 466 4.05 -7.97 -9.31
C GLY A 466 5.37 -8.35 -8.66
N VAL A 467 6.14 -7.39 -8.12
CA VAL A 467 7.48 -7.65 -7.55
C VAL A 467 7.56 -7.63 -6.03
N CYS A 468 6.63 -6.96 -5.33
CA CYS A 468 6.73 -6.76 -3.88
C CYS A 468 5.86 -7.69 -3.01
N GLY A 469 4.94 -8.46 -3.59
CA GLY A 469 4.05 -9.36 -2.84
C GLY A 469 2.94 -8.71 -2.00
N THR A 470 2.91 -7.39 -1.80
CA THR A 470 1.85 -6.72 -1.01
C THR A 470 0.43 -7.04 -1.50
N CYS A 471 0.28 -7.25 -2.83
CA CYS A 471 -0.99 -7.52 -3.49
C CYS A 471 -1.35 -9.01 -3.58
N LEU A 472 -0.73 -9.89 -2.77
CA LEU A 472 -1.05 -11.31 -2.76
C LEU A 472 -2.36 -11.60 -2.01
N THR A 473 -3.37 -12.01 -2.78
CA THR A 473 -4.72 -12.32 -2.31
C THR A 473 -5.00 -13.82 -2.41
N PRO A 474 -5.62 -14.47 -1.40
CA PRO A 474 -5.98 -15.88 -1.50
C PRO A 474 -7.03 -16.14 -2.59
N VAL A 475 -6.89 -17.27 -3.29
CA VAL A 475 -7.82 -17.72 -4.33
C VAL A 475 -8.74 -18.78 -3.74
N VAL A 476 -10.04 -18.59 -3.89
CA VAL A 476 -11.08 -19.53 -3.43
C VAL A 476 -11.46 -20.51 -4.54
N ALA A 477 -11.56 -20.03 -5.78
CA ALA A 477 -11.90 -20.86 -6.94
C ALA A 477 -11.40 -20.23 -8.25
N GLY A 478 -11.16 -21.07 -9.27
CA GLY A 478 -10.60 -20.67 -10.56
C GLY A 478 -9.08 -20.85 -10.64
N MET A 479 -8.52 -20.64 -11.83
CA MET A 479 -7.09 -20.83 -12.08
C MET A 479 -6.46 -19.49 -12.46
N PRO A 480 -5.62 -18.90 -11.58
CA PRO A 480 -4.82 -17.73 -11.90
C PRO A 480 -3.96 -17.90 -13.16
N ASP A 481 -3.81 -16.80 -13.89
CA ASP A 481 -2.73 -16.61 -14.85
C ASP A 481 -1.65 -15.77 -14.18
N HIS A 482 -0.68 -16.44 -13.54
CA HIS A 482 0.35 -15.78 -12.73
C HIS A 482 1.33 -14.99 -13.62
N ARG A 483 1.46 -13.69 -13.32
CA ARG A 483 2.36 -12.76 -14.02
C ARG A 483 3.31 -12.04 -13.07
N ASP A 484 3.28 -12.42 -11.79
CA ASP A 484 4.15 -11.89 -10.76
C ASP A 484 5.51 -12.58 -10.72
N LEU A 485 6.48 -11.90 -10.11
CA LEU A 485 7.84 -12.38 -9.89
C LEU A 485 8.12 -12.69 -8.42
N VAL A 486 7.10 -12.63 -7.57
CA VAL A 486 7.24 -12.85 -6.12
C VAL A 486 6.95 -14.30 -5.72
N GLN A 487 6.05 -14.99 -6.42
CA GLN A 487 5.77 -16.40 -6.17
C GLN A 487 6.71 -17.29 -6.99
N THR A 488 7.25 -18.34 -6.35
CA THR A 488 7.99 -19.44 -6.99
C THR A 488 7.09 -20.26 -7.91
N ASP A 489 7.69 -21.06 -8.79
CA ASP A 489 6.92 -21.93 -9.69
C ASP A 489 6.05 -22.96 -8.95
N ILE A 490 6.52 -23.44 -7.79
CA ILE A 490 5.75 -24.35 -6.92
C ILE A 490 4.54 -23.64 -6.32
N GLU A 491 4.72 -22.43 -5.80
CA GLU A 491 3.63 -21.62 -5.23
C GLU A 491 2.60 -21.22 -6.31
N LYS A 492 3.06 -20.87 -7.50
CA LYS A 492 2.21 -20.59 -8.66
C LYS A 492 1.41 -21.83 -9.07
N ALA A 493 2.04 -23.00 -9.12
CA ALA A 493 1.37 -24.25 -9.45
C ALA A 493 0.26 -24.63 -8.45
N ALA A 494 0.40 -24.25 -7.19
CA ALA A 494 -0.61 -24.51 -6.15
C ALA A 494 -1.88 -23.66 -6.31
N ASN A 495 -1.83 -22.54 -7.03
CA ASN A 495 -2.96 -21.61 -7.25
C ASN A 495 -3.64 -21.10 -5.97
N ALA A 496 -2.98 -21.16 -4.82
CA ALA A 496 -3.57 -20.78 -3.53
C ALA A 496 -3.69 -19.26 -3.34
N ARG A 497 -2.83 -18.47 -4.01
CA ARG A 497 -2.81 -17.01 -3.95
C ARG A 497 -2.55 -16.43 -5.33
N ILE A 498 -2.87 -15.15 -5.51
CA ILE A 498 -2.64 -14.40 -6.74
C ILE A 498 -2.21 -12.97 -6.43
N ALA A 499 -1.24 -12.46 -7.18
CA ALA A 499 -0.88 -11.04 -7.16
C ALA A 499 -1.89 -10.22 -8.00
N ILE A 500 -2.90 -9.64 -7.35
CA ILE A 500 -4.01 -8.96 -8.05
C ILE A 500 -3.59 -7.71 -8.84
N CYS A 501 -2.40 -7.19 -8.59
CA CYS A 501 -1.89 -6.01 -9.27
C CYS A 501 -1.26 -6.29 -10.64
N CYS A 502 -1.05 -7.55 -11.01
CA CYS A 502 -0.47 -7.90 -12.31
C CYS A 502 -0.99 -9.19 -12.96
N SER A 503 -1.40 -10.16 -12.15
CA SER A 503 -1.85 -11.47 -12.63
C SER A 503 -3.29 -11.41 -13.16
N ARG A 504 -3.65 -12.35 -14.05
CA ARG A 504 -4.99 -12.47 -14.68
C ARG A 504 -5.62 -13.82 -14.33
N SER A 505 -6.58 -14.29 -15.12
CA SER A 505 -7.23 -15.59 -14.94
C SER A 505 -7.15 -16.42 -16.22
N ARG A 506 -6.90 -17.72 -16.07
CA ARG A 506 -7.05 -18.73 -17.13
C ARG A 506 -8.48 -19.26 -17.24
N THR A 507 -9.25 -19.16 -16.16
CA THR A 507 -10.67 -19.52 -16.12
C THR A 507 -11.56 -18.30 -16.37
N LYS A 508 -12.77 -18.52 -16.90
CA LYS A 508 -13.75 -17.44 -17.14
C LYS A 508 -14.16 -16.70 -15.85
N THR A 509 -14.08 -17.38 -14.72
CA THR A 509 -14.36 -16.82 -13.39
C THR A 509 -13.20 -17.13 -12.46
N LEU A 510 -12.83 -16.14 -11.64
CA LEU A 510 -11.83 -16.25 -10.58
C LEU A 510 -12.42 -15.69 -9.30
N VAL A 511 -12.46 -16.49 -8.24
CA VAL A 511 -13.04 -16.12 -6.94
C VAL A 511 -11.91 -15.91 -5.94
N LEU A 512 -11.87 -14.74 -5.30
CA LEU A 512 -10.82 -14.32 -4.39
C LEU A 512 -11.39 -14.10 -3.00
N ASP A 513 -10.64 -14.47 -1.96
CA ASP A 513 -11.01 -14.19 -0.57
C ASP A 513 -10.67 -12.73 -0.21
N ILE A 514 -11.50 -11.80 -0.71
CA ILE A 514 -11.35 -10.35 -0.55
C ILE A 514 -12.71 -9.65 -0.50
#